data_AF-A0A251XY03-F1
#
_entry.id   AF-A0A251XY03-F1
#
_cell.length_a   1.000
_cell.length_b   1.000
_cell.length_c   1.000
_cell.angle_alpha   90.00
_cell.angle_beta   90.00
_cell.angle_gamma   90.00
#
_symmetry.space_group_name_H-M   'P 1'
#
loop_
_entity.id
_entity.type
_entity.pdbx_description
1 polymer ?
#
loop_
_entity_poly.entity_id
_entity_poly.type
_entity_poly.pdbx_seq_one_letter_code
_entity_poly.pdbx_strand_id
1 'polypeptide(L)' 'MASEVWIVQHDESPDNTVLGVFATSEEAHAFAEEVTDRFPNGAITARFPIGYRYDAGTGHVEFTPAG' A
#
# COMPACT_ATOMS: atom_id res chain seq x y z
N MET A 1 15.76 -4.26 -10.47
CA MET A 1 14.79 -3.16 -10.65
C MET A 1 13.76 -3.29 -9.54
N ALA A 2 13.48 -2.22 -8.79
CA ALA A 2 12.54 -2.26 -7.67
C ALA A 2 11.18 -2.74 -8.19
N SER A 3 10.79 -3.95 -7.78
CA SER A 3 9.55 -4.59 -8.24
C SER A 3 8.44 -4.31 -7.24
N GLU A 4 8.49 -3.15 -6.58
CA GLU A 4 7.59 -2.78 -5.48
C GLU A 4 7.37 -1.27 -5.46
N VAL A 5 6.24 -0.88 -4.89
CA VAL A 5 5.82 0.50 -4.68
C VAL A 5 5.40 0.68 -3.23
N TRP A 6 5.52 1.91 -2.75
CA TRP A 6 5.10 2.34 -1.43
C TRP A 6 3.92 3.28 -1.59
N ILE A 7 2.80 2.93 -0.97
CA ILE A 7 1.57 3.72 -1.02
C ILE A 7 1.37 4.38 0.35
N VAL A 8 1.23 5.69 0.35
CA VAL A 8 0.82 6.47 1.52
C VAL A 8 -0.68 6.68 1.44
N GLN A 9 -1.40 6.36 2.52
CA GLN A 9 -2.87 6.48 2.60
C GLN A 9 -3.27 7.27 3.83
N HIS A 10 -4.41 7.94 3.76
CA HIS A 10 -5.05 8.54 4.93
C HIS A 10 -5.59 7.44 5.84
N ASP A 11 -5.31 7.51 7.15
CA ASP A 11 -5.87 6.58 8.15
C ASP A 11 -7.32 6.96 8.51
N GLU A 12 -8.18 7.07 7.50
CA GLU A 12 -9.61 7.35 7.66
C GLU A 12 -10.39 6.11 7.24
N SER A 13 -10.61 5.19 8.17
CA SER A 13 -11.56 4.10 7.94
C SER A 13 -12.98 4.67 7.82
N PRO A 14 -13.76 4.30 6.78
CA PRO A 14 -13.55 3.19 5.85
C PRO A 14 -12.82 3.54 4.54
N ASP A 15 -12.62 4.81 4.24
CA ASP A 15 -12.09 5.33 2.97
C ASP A 15 -10.60 5.67 3.10
N ASN A 16 -9.75 4.64 3.11
CA ASN A 16 -8.29 4.78 3.12
C ASN A 16 -7.81 5.41 1.79
N THR A 17 -7.91 6.73 1.70
CA THR A 17 -7.61 7.49 0.48
C THR A 17 -6.12 7.47 0.20
N VAL A 18 -5.74 7.08 -1.02
CA VAL A 18 -4.35 7.13 -1.46
C VAL A 18 -3.89 8.59 -1.57
N LEU A 19 -2.86 8.94 -0.79
CA LEU A 19 -2.23 10.26 -0.76
C LEU A 19 -1.00 10.34 -1.67
N GLY A 20 -0.29 9.21 -1.87
CA GLY A 20 0.90 9.17 -2.73
C GLY A 20 1.38 7.75 -3.03
N VAL A 21 2.12 7.60 -4.13
CA VAL A 21 2.75 6.34 -4.56
C VAL A 21 4.22 6.62 -4.90
N PHE A 22 5.12 5.85 -4.29
CA PHE A 22 6.56 6.08 -4.34
C PHE A 22 7.34 4.81 -4.71
N ALA A 23 8.52 4.99 -5.27
CA ALA A 23 9.40 3.88 -5.64
C ALA A 23 10.20 3.36 -4.44
N THR A 24 10.43 4.20 -3.42
CA THR A 24 11.25 3.87 -2.25
C THR A 24 10.52 4.13 -0.93
N SER A 25 10.96 3.44 0.11
CA SER A 25 10.43 3.62 1.47
C SER A 25 10.75 5.01 2.03
N GLU A 26 11.94 5.55 1.73
CA GLU A 26 12.38 6.87 2.22
C GLU A 26 11.47 7.98 1.70
N GLU A 27 11.17 7.98 0.39
CA GLU A 27 10.26 8.96 -0.21
C GLU A 27 8.86 8.88 0.40
N ALA A 28 8.33 7.67 0.59
CA ALA A 28 7.02 7.46 1.19
C ALA A 28 6.97 7.89 2.65
N HIS A 29 8.02 7.63 3.44
CA HIS A 29 8.07 8.00 4.84
C HIS A 29 8.21 9.52 5.02
N ALA A 30 9.11 10.15 4.26
CA ALA A 30 9.27 11.61 4.28
C ALA A 30 7.96 12.32 3.92
N PHE A 31 7.24 11.80 2.92
CA PHE A 31 5.93 12.34 2.56
C PHE A 31 4.88 12.10 3.65
N ALA A 32 4.83 10.90 4.25
CA ALA A 32 3.90 10.58 5.33
C ALA A 32 4.10 11.49 6.56
N GLU A 33 5.35 11.80 6.92
CA GLU A 33 5.67 12.75 7.99
C GLU A 33 5.19 14.17 7.66
N GLU A 34 5.36 14.65 6.42
CA GLU A 34 4.89 15.97 6.00
C GLU A 34 3.36 16.12 6.08
N VAL A 35 2.63 15.06 5.74
CA VAL A 35 1.17 15.10 5.65
C VAL A 35 0.47 14.66 6.93
N THR A 36 1.15 13.96 7.85
CA THR A 36 0.55 13.47 9.10
C THR A 36 -0.10 14.60 9.92
N ASP A 37 0.54 15.78 9.99
CA ASP A 37 0.00 16.92 10.72
C ASP A 37 -1.22 17.58 10.04
N ARG A 38 -1.48 17.25 8.77
CA ARG A 38 -2.60 17.78 7.98
C ARG A 38 -3.85 16.91 8.08
N PHE A 39 -3.72 15.69 8.61
CA PHE A 39 -4.78 14.69 8.67
C PHE A 39 -5.07 14.29 10.12
N PRO A 40 -6.33 14.35 10.59
CA PRO A 40 -6.67 14.12 12.00
C PRO A 40 -6.21 12.76 12.54
N ASN A 41 -6.17 11.75 11.67
CA ASN A 41 -5.77 10.39 12.00
C ASN A 41 -4.36 10.04 11.47
N GLY A 42 -3.69 11.01 10.82
CA GLY A 42 -2.37 10.82 10.23
C GLY A 42 -2.39 10.02 8.92
N ALA A 43 -1.18 9.70 8.44
CA ALA A 43 -0.99 8.91 7.23
C ALA A 43 -0.29 7.58 7.53
N ILE A 44 -0.74 6.51 6.87
CA ILE A 44 -0.15 5.17 6.93
C ILE A 44 0.62 4.87 5.65
N THR A 45 1.73 4.15 5.78
CA THR A 45 2.53 3.68 4.64
C THR A 45 2.39 2.17 4.48
N ALA A 46 2.20 1.72 3.24
CA ALA A 46 2.08 0.31 2.90
C ALA A 46 2.92 -0.04 1.68
N ARG A 47 3.50 -1.24 1.67
CA ARG A 47 4.40 -1.72 0.62
C ARG A 47 3.71 -2.78 -0.22
N PHE A 48 3.76 -2.63 -1.54
CA PHE A 48 3.13 -3.54 -2.49
C PHE A 48 4.08 -3.95 -3.61
N PRO A 49 4.22 -5.25 -3.92
CA PRO A 49 4.92 -5.65 -5.13
C PRO A 49 4.15 -5.19 -6.38
N ILE A 50 4.86 -4.80 -7.44
CA ILE A 50 4.25 -4.49 -8.73
C ILE A 50 3.62 -5.76 -9.30
N GLY A 51 2.37 -5.65 -9.74
CA GLY A 51 1.55 -6.79 -10.14
C GLY A 51 0.81 -7.45 -8.98
N TYR A 52 0.86 -6.88 -7.77
CA TYR A 52 -0.01 -7.28 -6.67
C TYR A 52 -1.47 -7.19 -7.12
N ARG A 53 -2.19 -8.29 -6.92
CA ARG A 53 -3.63 -8.39 -7.12
C ARG A 53 -4.24 -8.95 -5.85
N TYR A 54 -5.29 -8.30 -5.38
CA TYR A 54 -6.11 -8.88 -4.33
C TYR A 54 -7.05 -9.91 -4.97
N ASP A 55 -6.51 -11.10 -5.28
CA ASP A 55 -7.23 -12.11 -6.06
C ASP A 55 -8.26 -12.90 -5.22
N ALA A 56 -8.13 -12.99 -3.88
CA ALA A 56 -9.21 -13.38 -2.97
C ALA A 56 -8.89 -13.12 -1.49
N GLY A 57 -9.87 -12.73 -0.69
CA GLY A 57 -9.79 -12.87 0.76
C GLY A 57 -9.68 -14.35 1.14
N THR A 58 -8.61 -14.75 1.84
CA THR A 58 -8.28 -16.05 2.50
C THR A 58 -8.72 -17.38 1.86
N GLY A 59 -9.29 -17.42 0.68
CA GLY A 59 -9.95 -18.58 0.07
C GLY A 59 -9.45 -18.92 -1.34
N HIS A 60 -8.37 -18.30 -1.82
CA HIS A 60 -7.76 -18.71 -3.09
C HIS A 60 -6.85 -19.91 -2.84
N VAL A 61 -7.37 -21.11 -3.11
CA VAL A 61 -6.52 -22.27 -3.39
C VAL A 61 -6.13 -22.20 -4.86
N GLU A 62 -4.85 -21.96 -5.14
CA GLU A 62 -4.30 -22.23 -6.48
C GLU A 62 -4.48 -23.73 -6.74
N PHE A 63 -5.45 -24.10 -7.56
CA PHE A 63 -5.58 -25.45 -8.06
C PHE A 63 -4.52 -25.64 -9.15
N THR A 64 -3.33 -26.07 -8.76
CA THR A 64 -2.30 -26.53 -9.71
C THR A 64 -2.76 -27.89 -10.25
N PRO A 65 -2.99 -28.09 -11.56
CA PRO A 65 -3.24 -29.43 -12.07
C PRO A 65 -1.95 -30.24 -11.92
N ALA A 66 -1.97 -31.26 -11.07
CA ALA A 66 -0.97 -32.31 -11.09
C ALA A 66 -1.05 -33.01 -12.46
N GLY A 67 0.10 -33.19 -13.09
CA GLY A 67 0.23 -33.66 -14.48
C GLY A 67 -0.15 -35.10 -14.74
#